data_AF-A0A5N9EQX4-F1
#
_entry.id   AF-A0A5N9EQX4-F1
#
_cell.length_a   1.000
_cell.length_b   1.000
_cell.length_c   1.000
_cell.angle_alpha   90.00
_cell.angle_beta   90.00
_cell.angle_gamma   90.00
#
_symmetry.space_group_name_H-M   'P 1'
#
loop_
_entity.id
_entity.type
_entity.pdbx_description
1 polymer ?
#
loop_
_entity_poly.entity_id
_entity_poly.type
_entity_poly.pdbx_seq_one_letter_code
_entity_poly.pdbx_strand_id
1 'polypeptide(L)' 'MDPNKIGIYFSSNENKVVRITSPYWLPEEPEWVMVTNEPNATLLAVRDLIVEKSLASDASDVTWGSLPLKDE' A
#
# COMPACT_ATOMS: atom_id res chain seq x y z
N MET A 1 18.69 3.55 -5.10
CA MET A 1 17.30 3.78 -4.66
C MET A 1 16.45 3.57 -5.89
N ASP A 2 15.63 2.52 -5.94
CA ASP A 2 14.70 2.33 -7.06
C ASP A 2 13.45 3.18 -6.79
N PRO A 3 13.28 4.34 -7.44
CA PRO A 3 12.11 5.19 -7.23
C PRO A 3 10.80 4.49 -7.61
N ASN A 4 10.90 3.45 -8.45
CA ASN A 4 9.78 2.65 -8.92
C ASN A 4 9.12 1.79 -7.83
N LYS A 5 9.73 1.73 -6.63
CA LYS A 5 9.22 0.94 -5.50
C LYS A 5 8.76 1.80 -4.32
N ILE A 6 8.75 3.12 -4.51
CA ILE A 6 8.26 4.09 -3.54
C ILE A 6 6.79 4.33 -3.85
N GLY A 7 5.93 4.25 -2.85
CA GLY A 7 4.50 4.32 -3.09
C GLY A 7 3.66 3.82 -1.94
N ILE A 8 2.41 3.51 -2.25
CA ILE A 8 1.43 2.95 -1.33
C ILE A 8 1.09 1.55 -1.80
N TYR A 9 1.15 0.61 -0.88
CA TYR A 9 0.88 -0.80 -1.11
C TYR A 9 -0.38 -1.19 -0.36
N PHE A 10 -1.18 -2.06 -0.96
CA PHE A 10 -2.43 -2.58 -0.40
C PHE A 10 -2.33 -4.08 -0.18
N SER A 11 -2.81 -4.54 0.97
CA SER A 11 -3.04 -5.96 1.26
C SER A 11 -4.52 -6.25 1.36
N SER A 12 -5.01 -7.13 0.49
CA SER A 12 -6.39 -7.64 0.52
C SER A 12 -6.65 -8.57 1.70
N ASN A 13 -5.60 -9.22 2.24
CA ASN A 13 -5.71 -10.08 3.42
C ASN A 13 -6.04 -9.27 4.68
N GLU A 14 -5.41 -8.10 4.82
CA GLU A 14 -5.56 -7.26 6.01
C GLU A 14 -6.53 -6.09 5.82
N ASN A 15 -6.95 -5.80 4.59
CA ASN A 15 -7.64 -4.57 4.20
C ASN A 15 -6.88 -3.32 4.70
N LYS A 16 -5.55 -3.34 4.52
CA LYS A 16 -4.66 -2.26 4.95
C LYS A 16 -3.83 -1.74 3.82
N VAL A 17 -3.44 -0.48 3.96
CA VAL A 17 -2.46 0.17 3.10
C VAL A 17 -1.26 0.63 3.89
N VAL A 18 -0.07 0.51 3.32
CA VAL A 18 1.17 0.99 3.91
C VAL A 18 1.90 1.92 2.97
N ARG A 19 2.55 2.95 3.54
CA ARG A 19 3.35 3.91 2.79
C ARG A 19 4.81 3.48 2.83
N ILE A 20 5.38 3.24 1.66
CA ILE A 20 6.80 2.92 1.50
C ILE A 20 7.51 4.15 0.98
N THR A 21 8.32 4.78 1.83
CA THR A 21 9.22 5.89 1.46
C THR A 21 10.69 5.46 1.38
N SER A 22 10.97 4.19 1.70
CA SER A 22 12.33 3.64 1.79
C SER A 22 12.38 2.27 1.11
N PRO A 23 13.34 2.02 0.20
CA PRO A 23 13.41 0.78 -0.58
C PRO A 23 13.92 -0.44 0.22
N TYR A 24 14.30 -0.24 1.49
CA TYR A 24 14.83 -1.29 2.36
C TYR A 24 13.75 -2.21 2.95
N TRP A 25 12.48 -1.80 2.84
CA TRP A 25 11.34 -2.62 3.18
C TRP A 25 10.37 -2.59 2.01
N LEU A 26 10.23 -3.73 1.35
CA LEU A 26 9.28 -3.94 0.28
C LEU A 26 8.50 -5.17 0.65
N PRO A 27 7.18 -5.08 0.67
CA PRO A 27 6.40 -6.27 0.97
C PRO A 27 6.47 -7.24 -0.22
N GLU A 28 6.46 -8.53 0.08
CA GLU A 28 6.58 -9.58 -0.95
C GLU A 28 5.24 -9.78 -1.68
N GLU A 29 5.29 -9.89 -3.00
CA GLU A 29 4.15 -10.32 -3.81
C GLU A 29 3.87 -11.81 -3.53
N PRO A 30 2.61 -12.26 -3.39
CA PRO A 30 1.37 -11.59 -3.80
C PRO A 30 0.63 -10.84 -2.68
N GLU A 31 1.16 -10.77 -1.46
CA GLU A 31 0.40 -10.28 -0.29
C GLU A 31 0.17 -8.77 -0.29
N TRP A 32 1.05 -8.02 -0.95
CA TRP A 32 0.99 -6.58 -1.02
C TRP A 32 1.20 -6.10 -2.45
N VAL A 33 0.21 -5.38 -2.98
CA VAL A 33 0.21 -4.88 -4.36
C VAL A 33 0.38 -3.37 -4.34
N MET A 34 1.26 -2.85 -5.19
CA MET A 34 1.45 -1.39 -5.31
C MET A 34 0.20 -0.76 -5.93
N VAL A 35 -0.45 0.13 -5.17
CA VAL A 35 -1.62 0.89 -5.62
C VAL A 35 -1.16 2.11 -6.41
N THR A 36 -0.21 2.87 -5.86
CA THR A 36 0.28 4.11 -6.47
C THR A 36 1.75 4.33 -6.13
N ASN A 37 2.49 4.99 -7.03
CA ASN A 37 3.84 5.48 -6.82
C ASN A 37 3.87 6.88 -6.16
N GLU A 38 2.72 7.39 -5.74
CA GLU A 38 2.59 8.64 -5.01
C GLU A 38 2.44 8.36 -3.50
N PRO A 39 3.55 8.34 -2.71
CA PRO A 39 3.48 7.99 -1.29
C PRO A 39 2.66 8.99 -0.46
N ASN A 40 2.47 10.21 -0.96
CA ASN A 40 1.71 11.26 -0.28
C ASN A 40 0.21 11.27 -0.62
N ALA A 41 -0.28 10.32 -1.42
CA ALA A 41 -1.69 10.24 -1.74
C ALA A 41 -2.54 10.04 -0.47
N THR A 42 -3.74 10.63 -0.48
CA THR A 42 -4.68 10.54 0.64
C THR A 42 -5.32 9.16 0.70
N LEU A 43 -5.78 8.73 1.88
CA LEU A 43 -6.46 7.44 2.02
C LEU A 43 -7.71 7.35 1.13
N LEU A 44 -8.44 8.46 0.94
CA LEU A 44 -9.60 8.51 0.06
C LEU A 44 -9.20 8.20 -1.39
N ALA A 45 -8.19 8.90 -1.92
CA ALA A 45 -7.69 8.65 -3.27
C ALA A 45 -7.15 7.22 -3.44
N VAL A 46 -6.50 6.68 -2.41
CA VAL A 46 -5.99 5.30 -2.44
C VAL A 46 -7.13 4.28 -2.50
N ARG A 47 -8.23 4.51 -1.76
CA ARG A 47 -9.41 3.65 -1.81
C ARG A 47 -10.06 3.64 -3.18
N ASP A 48 -10.20 4.81 -3.80
CA ASP A 48 -10.71 4.93 -5.16
C ASP A 48 -9.82 4.14 -6.15
N LEU A 49 -8.50 4.27 -6.02
CA LEU A 49 -7.53 3.54 -6.86
C LEU A 49 -7.55 2.02 -6.63
N ILE A 50 -7.80 1.55 -5.40
CA ILE A 50 -7.92 0.12 -5.09
C ILE A 50 -9.11 -0.48 -5.85
N VAL A 51 -10.25 0.21 -5.86
CA VAL A 51 -11.45 -0.22 -6.58
C VAL A 51 -11.26 -0.11 -8.09
N GLU A 52 -10.68 1.00 -8.58
CA GLU A 52 -10.38 1.21 -10.01
C GLU A 52 -9.47 0.09 -10.56
N LYS A 53 -8.49 -0.35 -9.76
CA LYS A 53 -7.56 -1.43 -10.11
C LYS A 53 -8.12 -2.82 -9.85
N SER A 54 -9.37 -2.94 -9.38
CA SER A 54 -10.02 -4.21 -9.02
C SER A 54 -9.22 -5.03 -8.01
N LEU A 55 -8.49 -4.36 -7.10
CA LEU A 55 -7.72 -5.01 -6.03
C LEU A 55 -8.63 -5.44 -4.86
N ALA A 56 -9.76 -4.74 -4.68
CA ALA A 56 -10.83 -5.11 -3.77
C ALA A 56 -12.18 -4.64 -4.31
N SER A 57 -13.25 -5.37 -4.01
CA SER A 57 -14.63 -5.00 -4.40
C SER A 57 -15.19 -3.82 -3.60
N ASP A 58 -14.70 -3.64 -2.37
CA ASP A 58 -15.00 -2.50 -1.52
C ASP A 58 -13.72 -2.09 -0.78
N ALA A 59 -13.46 -0.79 -0.73
CA ALA A 59 -12.30 -0.22 -0.05
C ALA A 59 -12.71 0.69 1.13
N SER A 60 -13.99 0.70 1.50
CA SER A 60 -14.54 1.57 2.56
C SER A 60 -13.87 1.34 3.93
N ASP A 61 -13.57 0.08 4.23
CA ASP A 61 -12.94 -0.35 5.49
C ASP A 61 -11.40 -0.32 5.44
N VAL A 62 -10.80 0.10 4.32
CA VAL A 62 -9.34 0.12 4.17
C VAL A 62 -8.72 1.17 5.07
N THR A 63 -7.79 0.77 5.92
CA THR A 63 -7.12 1.66 6.88
C THR A 63 -5.61 1.68 6.70
N TRP A 64 -4.94 2.67 7.30
CA TRP A 64 -3.48 2.68 7.35
C TRP A 64 -2.96 1.56 8.25
N GLY A 65 -2.14 0.70 7.68
CA GLY A 65 -1.33 -0.25 8.43
C GLY A 65 -0.08 0.42 9.00
N SER A 66 0.51 -0.21 10.01
CA SER A 66 1.86 0.09 10.45
C SER A 66 2.80 -0.91 9.82
N LEU A 67 3.90 -0.43 9.25
CA LEU A 67 5.00 -1.30 8.88
C LEU A 67 5.57 -1.90 10.16
N PRO A 68 5.83 -3.21 10.24
CA PRO A 68 6.58 -3.76 11.35
C PRO A 68 7.95 -3.08 11.35
N LEU A 69 8.21 -2.29 12.39
CA LEU A 69 9.55 -1.81 12.69
C LEU A 69 10.40 -3.07 12.84
N LYS A 70 11.40 -3.22 11.97
CA LYS A 70 12.41 -4.25 12.20
C LYS A 70 13.11 -3.83 13.51
N ASP A 71 12.86 -4.56 14.59
CA ASP A 71 13.69 -4.45 15.80
C ASP A 71 15.17 -4.49 15.36
N GLU A 72 15.95 -3.52 15.86
CA GLU A 72 17.39 -3.41 15.64
C GLU A 72 18.15 -4.67 16.07
#